data_AF-A0A9E2XE87-F1
#
_entry.id   AF-A0A9E2XE87-F1
#
_cell.length_a   1.000
_cell.length_b   1.000
_cell.length_c   1.000
_cell.angle_alpha   90.00
_cell.angle_beta   90.00
_cell.angle_gamma   90.00
#
_symmetry.space_group_name_H-M   'P 1'
#
loop_
_entity.id
_entity.type
_entity.pdbx_description
1 polymer ?
#
loop_
_entity_poly.entity_id
_entity_poly.type
_entity_poly.pdbx_seq_one_letter_code
_entity_poly.pdbx_strand_id
1 'polypeptide(L)' 'MSTTTPAAPERPLPTPTRDSQAYWEGMREGRFVLQHCAACGKVRHYPRPVCPHCFSMES' A
#
# COMPACT_ATOMS: atom_id res chain seq x y z
N MET A 1 -18.79 36.58 18.47
CA MET A 1 -18.48 36.52 17.02
C MET A 1 -17.95 35.11 16.76
N SER A 2 -18.74 34.24 16.12
CA SER A 2 -18.34 32.86 15.84
C SER A 2 -17.63 32.80 14.51
N THR A 3 -16.39 32.34 14.50
CA THR A 3 -15.62 32.05 13.28
C THR A 3 -15.90 30.61 12.85
N THR A 4 -16.51 30.43 11.69
CA THR A 4 -16.63 29.13 11.02
C THR A 4 -15.35 28.86 10.23
N THR A 5 -14.61 27.83 10.61
CA THR A 5 -13.48 27.32 9.82
C THR A 5 -13.99 26.70 8.52
N PRO A 6 -13.49 27.10 7.34
CA PRO A 6 -13.89 26.49 6.08
C PRO A 6 -13.41 25.03 6.01
N ALA A 7 -14.25 24.15 5.46
CA ALA A 7 -13.93 22.74 5.26
C ALA A 7 -12.75 22.59 4.29
N ALA A 8 -11.80 21.72 4.64
CA ALA A 8 -10.66 21.39 3.79
C ALA A 8 -11.14 20.68 2.50
N PRO A 9 -10.45 20.85 1.37
CA PRO A 9 -10.80 20.16 0.12
C PRO A 9 -10.69 18.63 0.30
N GLU A 10 -11.59 17.91 -0.37
CA GLU A 10 -11.61 16.45 -0.41
C GLU A 10 -10.27 15.94 -0.99
N ARG A 11 -9.51 15.19 -0.19
CA ARG A 11 -8.28 14.55 -0.67
C ARG A 11 -8.65 13.21 -1.31
N PRO A 12 -8.16 12.91 -2.53
CA PRO A 12 -8.43 11.63 -3.15
C PRO A 12 -7.88 10.50 -2.27
N LEU A 13 -8.69 9.47 -2.08
CA LEU A 13 -8.24 8.24 -1.43
C LEU A 13 -7.43 7.39 -2.42
N PRO A 14 -6.44 6.61 -1.93
CA PRO A 14 -5.74 5.66 -2.78
C PRO A 14 -6.71 4.57 -3.25
N THR A 15 -6.71 4.30 -4.55
CA THR A 15 -7.44 3.17 -5.13
C THR A 15 -6.54 1.92 -5.08
N PRO A 16 -6.94 0.83 -4.41
CA PRO A 16 -6.21 -0.42 -4.44
C PRO A 16 -6.04 -0.94 -5.88
N THR A 17 -4.81 -1.33 -6.20
CA THR A 17 -4.45 -2.07 -7.42
C THR A 17 -4.29 -3.54 -7.10
N ARG A 18 -4.18 -4.40 -8.11
CA ARG A 18 -3.89 -5.84 -7.92
C ARG A 18 -2.69 -6.08 -7.00
N ASP A 19 -1.62 -5.30 -7.16
CA ASP A 19 -0.39 -5.47 -6.38
C ASP A 19 -0.50 -4.93 -4.96
N SER A 20 -1.38 -3.95 -4.72
CA SER A 20 -1.56 -3.31 -3.40
C SER A 20 -2.77 -3.81 -2.62
N GLN A 21 -3.63 -4.65 -3.22
CA GLN A 21 -4.86 -5.13 -2.62
C GLN A 21 -4.62 -5.82 -1.27
N ALA A 22 -3.69 -6.77 -1.20
CA ALA A 22 -3.38 -7.49 0.04
C ALA A 22 -2.89 -6.56 1.16
N TYR A 23 -2.13 -5.52 0.80
CA TYR A 23 -1.70 -4.50 1.77
C TYR A 23 -2.89 -3.73 2.33
N TRP A 24 -3.78 -3.23 1.48
CA TRP A 24 -4.96 -2.49 1.92
C TRP A 24 -5.94 -3.36 2.73
N GLU A 25 -6.12 -4.62 2.34
CA GLU A 25 -6.93 -5.59 3.10
C GLU A 25 -6.35 -5.86 4.48
N GLY A 26 -5.03 -6.07 4.58
CA GLY A 26 -4.34 -6.19 5.86
C GLY A 26 -4.56 -4.96 6.74
N MET A 27 -4.38 -3.77 6.19
CA MET A 27 -4.59 -2.51 6.93
C MET A 27 -6.05 -2.37 7.42
N ARG A 28 -7.05 -2.76 6.61
CA ARG A 28 -8.47 -2.78 7.00
C ARG A 28 -8.75 -3.73 8.17
N GLU A 29 -7.96 -4.80 8.29
CA GLU A 29 -8.05 -5.81 9.35
C GLU A 29 -7.13 -5.50 10.54
N GLY A 30 -6.44 -4.35 10.56
CA GLY A 30 -5.48 -4.01 11.61
C GLY A 30 -4.19 -4.85 11.56
N ARG A 31 -3.88 -5.46 10.41
CA ARG A 31 -2.68 -6.26 10.19
C ARG A 31 -1.70 -5.52 9.29
N PHE A 32 -0.46 -5.36 9.76
CA PHE A 32 0.62 -4.87 8.91
C PHE A 32 1.21 -6.04 8.11
N VAL A 33 1.00 -6.02 6.79
CA VAL A 33 1.47 -7.07 5.89
C VAL A 33 2.42 -6.49 4.84
N LEU A 34 3.45 -7.24 4.50
CA LEU A 34 4.42 -6.89 3.47
C LEU A 34 4.57 -8.04 2.47
N GLN A 35 4.70 -7.68 1.20
CA GLN A 35 4.95 -8.62 0.11
C GLN A 35 6.35 -9.23 0.26
N HIS A 36 6.47 -10.54 0.04
CA HIS A 36 7.75 -11.23 -0.05
C HIS A 36 8.03 -11.56 -1.51
N CYS A 37 9.30 -11.61 -1.91
CA CYS A 37 9.67 -12.08 -3.24
C CYS A 37 9.85 -13.60 -3.21
N ALA A 38 9.09 -14.35 -4.02
CA ALA A 38 9.25 -15.80 -4.10
C ALA A 38 10.60 -16.23 -4.72
N ALA A 39 11.23 -15.39 -5.55
CA ALA A 39 12.51 -15.69 -6.19
C ALA A 39 13.73 -15.54 -5.27
N CYS A 40 13.77 -14.50 -4.42
CA CYS A 40 14.95 -14.20 -3.58
C CYS A 40 14.67 -14.14 -2.08
N GLY A 41 13.42 -14.34 -1.66
CA GLY A 41 12.98 -14.35 -0.26
C GLY A 41 12.99 -12.99 0.44
N LYS A 42 13.43 -11.90 -0.22
CA LYS A 42 13.47 -10.57 0.38
C LYS A 42 12.07 -9.94 0.50
N VAL A 43 11.86 -9.23 1.59
CA VAL A 43 10.67 -8.39 1.82
C VAL A 43 10.71 -7.18 0.89
N ARG A 44 9.55 -6.83 0.32
CA ARG A 44 9.34 -5.60 -0.45
C ARG A 44 8.61 -4.59 0.43
N HIS A 45 9.30 -3.52 0.80
CA HIS A 45 8.67 -2.40 1.50
C HIS A 45 7.93 -1.53 0.47
N TYR A 46 6.65 -1.28 0.75
CA TYR A 46 5.52 -0.89 -0.13
C TYR A 46 5.19 -1.88 -1.28
N PRO A 47 3.90 -2.08 -1.62
CA PRO A 47 3.48 -3.07 -2.61
C PRO A 47 3.92 -2.71 -4.02
N ARG A 48 4.54 -3.65 -4.74
CA ARG A 48 5.07 -3.43 -6.09
C ARG A 48 5.03 -4.69 -6.96
N PRO A 49 4.91 -4.54 -8.29
CA PRO A 49 4.98 -5.68 -9.20
C PRO A 49 6.39 -6.31 -9.27
N VAL A 50 7.45 -5.51 -9.17
CA VAL A 50 8.84 -5.94 -9.37
C VAL A 50 9.67 -5.81 -8.09
N CYS A 51 10.40 -6.87 -7.75
CA CYS A 51 11.33 -6.92 -6.61
C CYS A 51 12.50 -5.93 -6.80
N PRO A 52 12.79 -5.04 -5.84
CA PRO A 52 13.91 -4.10 -5.94
C PRO A 52 15.28 -4.77 -5.77
N HIS A 53 15.34 -6.03 -5.31
CA HIS A 53 16.59 -6.72 -5.04
C HIS A 53 17.06 -7.61 -6.20
N CYS A 54 16.13 -8.28 -6.89
CA CYS A 54 16.46 -9.24 -7.96
C CYS A 54 15.71 -9.01 -9.27
N PHE A 55 14.84 -7.99 -9.35
CA PHE A 55 14.05 -7.66 -10.53
C PHE A 55 13.05 -8.74 -11.00
N SER A 56 12.84 -9.80 -10.22
CA SER A 56 11.75 -10.77 -10.47
C SER A 56 10.37 -10.17 -10.18
N MET A 57 9.37 -10.64 -10.92
CA MET A 57 7.95 -10.33 -10.70
C MET A 57 7.25 -11.34 -9.77
N GLU A 58 7.95 -12.39 -9.36
CA GLU A 58 7.39 -13.44 -8.50
C GLU A 58 7.21 -12.96 -7.06
N SER A 59 5.97 -13.03 -6.59
CA SER A 59 5.48 -12.50 -5.32
C SER A 59 4.87 -13.59 -4.46
#